data_AF-A0A520L9Z0-F1
#
_entry.id   AF-A0A520L9Z0-F1
#
_cell.length_a   1.000
_cell.length_b   1.000
_cell.length_c   1.000
_cell.angle_alpha   90.00
_cell.angle_beta   90.00
_cell.angle_gamma   90.00
#
_symmetry.space_group_name_H-M   'P 1'
#
loop_
_entity.id
_entity.type
_entity.pdbx_description
1 polymer ?
#
loop_
_entity_poly.entity_id
_entity_poly.type
_entity_poly.pdbx_seq_one_letter_code
_entity_poly.pdbx_strand_id
1 'polypeptide(L)'
;RLLDWESCRNLPWGVLLLFSGGICLAKGIDISGLSGEIAKVLDGLGTLPVFALVILVCLLMTFLTEITSNTASTILIMPILASVASSNEIDPLVVMLPAALSASCAFMLPVATAPNAVVFGSGHLTVPLMIREGFVLNLIGVVVISIYCMVAA
;
A
#
# COMPACT_ATOMS: atom_id res chain seq x y z
N ARG A 1 -31.56 -23.44 7.31
CA ARG A 1 -30.78 -22.51 6.47
C ARG A 1 -29.87 -21.74 7.41
N LEU A 2 -28.54 -21.80 7.25
CA LEU A 2 -27.58 -21.19 8.19
C LEU A 2 -27.31 -19.70 7.90
N LEU A 3 -27.62 -19.25 6.67
CA LEU A 3 -27.53 -17.85 6.24
C LEU A 3 -28.84 -17.46 5.55
N ASP A 4 -29.29 -16.25 5.83
CA ASP A 4 -30.46 -15.58 5.28
C ASP A 4 -30.05 -14.24 4.63
N TRP A 5 -30.97 -13.59 3.93
CA TRP A 5 -30.68 -12.31 3.29
C TRP A 5 -30.30 -11.22 4.30
N GLU A 6 -30.78 -11.34 5.53
CA GLU A 6 -30.43 -10.45 6.63
C GLU A 6 -28.93 -10.54 6.99
N SER A 7 -28.33 -11.72 6.86
CA SER A 7 -26.89 -11.94 7.00
C SER A 7 -26.05 -11.12 6.01
N CYS A 8 -26.60 -10.76 4.83
CA CYS A 8 -25.91 -9.92 3.86
C CYS A 8 -25.69 -8.48 4.34
N ARG A 9 -26.43 -8.00 5.36
CA ARG A 9 -26.16 -6.68 5.97
C ARG A 9 -24.78 -6.59 6.62
N ASN A 10 -24.23 -7.72 7.06
CA ASN A 10 -22.92 -7.79 7.69
C ASN A 10 -21.77 -7.85 6.69
N LEU A 11 -22.07 -7.94 5.39
CA LEU A 11 -21.03 -7.89 4.36
C LEU A 11 -20.40 -6.48 4.34
N PRO A 12 -19.07 -6.36 4.17
CA PRO A 12 -18.39 -5.08 4.12
C PRO A 12 -18.61 -4.40 2.76
N TRP A 13 -19.84 -3.95 2.50
CA TRP A 13 -20.23 -3.32 1.22
C TRP A 13 -19.34 -2.15 0.82
N GLY A 14 -18.85 -1.38 1.80
CA GLY A 14 -17.89 -0.31 1.57
C GLY A 14 -16.59 -0.77 0.93
N VAL A 15 -16.10 -1.97 1.27
CA VAL A 15 -14.89 -2.55 0.67
C VAL A 15 -15.14 -2.93 -0.79
N LEU A 16 -16.32 -3.49 -1.11
CA LEU A 16 -16.70 -3.79 -2.49
C LEU A 16 -16.75 -2.52 -3.35
N LEU A 17 -17.40 -1.45 -2.84
CA LEU A 17 -17.44 -0.16 -3.52
C LEU A 17 -16.05 0.48 -3.67
N LEU A 18 -15.18 0.33 -2.66
CA LEU A 18 -13.82 0.83 -2.70
C LEU A 18 -13.00 0.15 -3.81
N PHE A 19 -13.12 -1.18 -3.96
CA PHE A 19 -12.49 -1.90 -5.08
C PHE A 19 -13.00 -1.42 -6.44
N SER A 20 -14.31 -1.24 -6.58
CA SER A 20 -14.89 -0.69 -7.82
C SER A 20 -14.38 0.74 -8.11
N GLY A 21 -14.21 1.56 -7.07
CA GLY A 21 -13.59 2.87 -7.16
C GLY A 21 -12.15 2.83 -7.66
N GLY A 22 -11.33 1.88 -7.18
CA GLY A 22 -9.96 1.68 -7.67
C GLY A 22 -9.88 1.28 -9.14
N ILE A 23 -10.77 0.38 -9.58
CA ILE A 23 -10.86 -0.02 -11.00
C ILE A 23 -11.28 1.18 -11.87
N CYS A 24 -12.23 1.98 -11.38
CA CYS A 24 -12.64 3.22 -12.04
C CYS A 24 -11.48 4.22 -12.14
N LEU A 25 -10.72 4.41 -11.05
CA LEU A 25 -9.54 5.27 -11.00
C LEU A 25 -8.46 4.80 -11.97
N ALA A 26 -8.16 3.49 -12.00
CA ALA A 26 -7.22 2.90 -12.95
C ALA A 26 -7.59 3.25 -14.40
N LYS A 27 -8.86 3.05 -14.74
CA LYS A 27 -9.38 3.38 -16.07
C LYS A 27 -9.34 4.89 -16.35
N GLY A 28 -9.58 5.71 -15.34
CA GLY A 28 -9.45 7.17 -15.42
C GLY A 28 -8.02 7.62 -15.70
N ILE A 29 -7.02 6.99 -15.06
CA ILE A 29 -5.58 7.25 -15.32
C ILE A 29 -5.23 6.92 -16.78
N ASP A 30 -5.70 5.77 -17.28
CA ASP A 30 -5.47 5.37 -18.67
C ASP A 30 -6.11 6.34 -19.68
N ILE A 31 -7.40 6.68 -19.49
CA ILE A 31 -8.15 7.51 -20.44
C ILE A 31 -7.68 8.97 -20.40
N SER A 32 -7.27 9.48 -19.24
CA SER A 32 -6.79 10.86 -19.09
C SER A 32 -5.38 11.07 -19.67
N GLY A 33 -4.63 9.99 -19.95
CA GLY A 33 -3.23 10.07 -20.36
C GLY A 33 -2.27 10.42 -19.20
N LEU A 34 -2.76 10.46 -17.96
CA LEU A 34 -1.95 10.74 -16.77
C LEU A 34 -0.83 9.70 -16.59
N SER A 35 -1.08 8.45 -17.03
CA SER A 35 -0.07 7.39 -17.11
C SER A 35 1.21 7.84 -17.83
N GLY A 36 1.06 8.48 -18.99
CA GLY A 36 2.18 8.98 -19.78
C GLY A 36 2.92 10.16 -19.13
N GLU A 37 2.21 11.05 -18.45
CA GLU A 37 2.84 12.18 -17.73
C GLU A 37 3.60 11.70 -16.48
N ILE A 38 3.03 10.74 -15.73
CA ILE A 38 3.71 10.08 -14.62
C ILE A 38 4.97 9.36 -15.11
N ALA A 39 4.90 8.66 -16.25
CA ALA A 39 6.05 8.01 -16.85
C ALA A 39 7.17 9.00 -17.18
N LYS A 40 6.87 10.18 -17.74
CA LYS A 40 7.88 11.23 -18.00
C LYS A 40 8.54 11.76 -16.74
N VAL A 41 7.76 11.98 -15.68
CA VAL A 41 8.31 12.43 -14.38
C VAL A 41 9.20 11.35 -13.76
N LEU A 42 8.87 10.09 -13.99
CA LEU A 42 9.59 8.93 -13.46
C LEU A 42 10.61 8.33 -14.43
N ASP A 43 10.85 8.94 -15.59
CA ASP A 43 11.79 8.45 -16.61
C ASP A 43 13.21 8.30 -16.04
N GLY A 44 13.58 9.16 -15.09
CA GLY A 44 14.83 9.06 -14.33
C GLY A 44 14.92 7.84 -13.39
N LEU A 45 13.79 7.26 -12.96
CA LEU A 45 13.77 6.07 -12.11
C LEU A 45 14.12 4.80 -12.89
N GLY A 46 13.97 4.77 -14.22
CA GLY A 46 14.40 3.63 -15.04
C GLY A 46 15.91 3.36 -15.00
N THR A 47 16.70 4.36 -14.57
CA THR A 47 18.15 4.21 -14.35
C THR A 47 18.50 3.60 -12.98
N LEU A 48 17.55 3.56 -12.05
CA LEU A 48 17.80 2.99 -10.73
C LEU A 48 17.90 1.46 -10.84
N PRO A 49 18.80 0.84 -10.06
CA PRO A 49 18.78 -0.61 -9.92
C PRO A 49 17.42 -1.00 -9.34
N VAL A 50 16.86 -2.12 -9.81
CA VAL A 50 15.55 -2.65 -9.39
C VAL A 50 15.42 -2.70 -7.86
N PHE A 51 16.54 -2.93 -7.15
CA PHE A 51 16.58 -2.90 -5.68
C PHE A 51 16.23 -1.56 -5.07
N ALA A 52 16.77 -0.48 -5.62
CA ALA A 52 16.46 0.86 -5.14
C ALA A 52 14.99 1.22 -5.42
N LEU A 53 14.44 0.77 -6.56
CA LEU A 53 13.03 0.96 -6.89
C LEU A 53 12.12 0.23 -5.88
N VAL A 54 12.43 -1.03 -5.57
CA VAL A 54 11.67 -1.82 -4.58
C VAL A 54 11.73 -1.17 -3.19
N ILE A 55 12.90 -0.74 -2.73
CA ILE A 55 13.04 -0.05 -1.44
C ILE A 55 12.22 1.25 -1.41
N LEU A 56 12.26 2.04 -2.49
CA LEU A 56 11.51 3.28 -2.60
C LEU A 56 10.01 3.03 -2.48
N VAL A 57 9.50 2.02 -3.19
CA VAL A 57 8.09 1.63 -3.14
C VAL A 57 7.70 1.16 -1.75
N CYS A 58 8.53 0.34 -1.10
CA CYS A 58 8.29 -0.12 0.26
C CYS A 58 8.20 1.07 1.23
N LEU A 59 9.17 1.99 1.20
CA LEU A 59 9.19 3.18 2.05
C LEU A 59 7.95 4.04 1.83
N LEU A 60 7.63 4.35 0.57
CA LEU A 60 6.46 5.15 0.22
C LEU A 60 5.18 4.54 0.77
N MET A 61 4.98 3.23 0.56
CA MET A 61 3.77 2.55 1.01
C MET A 61 3.68 2.42 2.53
N THR A 62 4.78 2.06 3.19
CA THR A 62 4.84 1.92 4.66
C THR A 62 4.47 3.24 5.35
N PHE A 63 4.98 4.39 4.87
CA PHE A 63 4.63 5.67 5.48
C PHE A 63 3.25 6.18 5.05
N LEU A 64 2.84 5.96 3.80
CA LEU A 64 1.50 6.34 3.34
C LEU A 64 0.39 5.65 4.14
N THR A 65 0.61 4.38 4.50
CA THR A 65 -0.36 3.58 5.24
C THR A 65 -0.48 3.91 6.73
N GLU A 66 0.39 4.77 7.27
CA GLU A 66 0.25 5.25 8.66
C GLU A 66 -0.87 6.29 8.79
N ILE A 67 -1.15 7.02 7.71
CA ILE A 67 -2.13 8.12 7.68
C ILE A 67 -3.45 7.66 7.04
N THR A 68 -3.40 6.55 6.29
CA THR A 68 -4.50 6.06 5.45
C THR A 68 -4.76 4.58 5.71
N SER A 69 -5.99 4.09 5.50
CA SER A 69 -6.28 2.66 5.59
C SER A 69 -5.46 1.84 4.59
N ASN A 70 -4.85 0.73 5.05
CA ASN A 70 -4.06 -0.21 4.22
C ASN A 70 -4.74 -0.57 2.89
N THR A 71 -6.03 -0.92 2.96
CA THR A 71 -6.84 -1.29 1.80
C THR A 71 -7.03 -0.10 0.86
N ALA A 72 -7.30 1.09 1.40
CA ALA A 72 -7.46 2.30 0.60
C ALA A 72 -6.14 2.71 -0.07
N SER A 73 -5.02 2.71 0.66
CA SER A 73 -3.68 2.98 0.12
C SER A 73 -3.35 2.04 -1.04
N THR A 74 -3.60 0.75 -0.87
CA THR A 74 -3.34 -0.27 -1.90
C THR A 74 -4.19 -0.01 -3.15
N ILE A 75 -5.49 0.22 -2.99
CA ILE A 75 -6.42 0.44 -4.10
C ILE A 75 -6.08 1.71 -4.90
N LEU A 76 -5.60 2.76 -4.22
CA LEU A 76 -5.20 4.01 -4.86
C LEU A 76 -3.86 3.89 -5.61
N ILE A 77 -2.87 3.22 -5.02
CA ILE A 77 -1.50 3.19 -5.54
C ILE A 77 -1.31 2.08 -6.59
N MET A 78 -2.02 0.96 -6.49
CA MET A 78 -1.86 -0.18 -7.41
C MET A 78 -2.00 0.18 -8.90
N PRO A 79 -3.02 0.96 -9.33
CA PRO A 79 -3.13 1.35 -10.73
C PRO A 79 -1.96 2.22 -11.21
N ILE A 80 -1.45 3.08 -10.34
CA ILE A 80 -0.33 3.96 -10.65
C ILE A 80 0.93 3.11 -10.85
N LEU A 81 1.21 2.18 -9.93
CA LEU A 81 2.36 1.27 -10.06
C LEU A 81 2.27 0.37 -11.29
N ALA A 82 1.07 -0.13 -11.63
CA ALA A 82 0.84 -0.91 -12.84
C ALA A 82 1.14 -0.10 -14.10
N SER A 83 0.71 1.17 -14.13
CA SER A 83 1.04 2.08 -15.23
C SER A 83 2.53 2.35 -15.34
N VAL A 84 3.22 2.60 -14.21
CA VAL A 84 4.66 2.86 -14.19
C VAL A 84 5.45 1.65 -14.67
N ALA A 85 5.09 0.44 -14.22
CA ALA A 85 5.72 -0.80 -14.66
C ALA A 85 5.55 -1.01 -16.17
N SER A 86 4.32 -0.84 -16.68
CA SER A 86 4.02 -0.95 -18.12
C SER A 86 4.81 0.06 -18.96
N SER A 87 4.89 1.32 -18.53
CA SER A 87 5.63 2.36 -19.25
C SER A 87 7.15 2.18 -19.25
N ASN A 88 7.70 1.48 -18.25
CA ASN A 88 9.14 1.22 -18.15
C ASN A 88 9.52 -0.21 -18.60
N GLU A 89 8.57 -0.98 -19.17
CA GLU A 89 8.77 -2.38 -19.58
C GLU A 89 9.26 -3.30 -18.44
N ILE A 90 8.89 -3.00 -17.19
CA ILE A 90 9.20 -3.81 -16.01
C ILE A 90 8.00 -4.72 -15.73
N ASP A 91 8.25 -5.95 -15.26
CA ASP A 91 7.17 -6.80 -14.75
C ASP A 91 6.43 -6.08 -13.60
N PRO A 92 5.10 -5.84 -13.71
CA PRO A 92 4.32 -5.19 -12.68
C PRO A 92 4.44 -5.83 -11.29
N LEU A 93 4.69 -7.14 -11.22
CA LEU A 93 4.89 -7.84 -9.94
C LEU A 93 6.06 -7.25 -9.13
N VAL A 94 7.11 -6.77 -9.78
CA VAL A 94 8.31 -6.23 -9.13
C VAL A 94 8.00 -5.02 -8.26
N VAL A 95 7.00 -4.20 -8.64
CA VAL A 95 6.62 -2.99 -7.89
C VAL A 95 5.31 -3.18 -7.11
N MET A 96 4.36 -3.96 -7.64
CA MET A 96 3.05 -4.14 -7.01
C MET A 96 3.11 -5.07 -5.80
N LEU A 97 3.91 -6.14 -5.84
CA LEU A 97 4.05 -7.07 -4.72
C LEU A 97 4.65 -6.40 -3.46
N PRO A 98 5.81 -5.73 -3.53
CA PRO A 98 6.36 -5.03 -2.36
C PRO A 98 5.42 -3.94 -1.84
N ALA A 99 4.68 -3.26 -2.72
CA ALA A 99 3.68 -2.27 -2.33
C ALA A 99 2.54 -2.88 -1.50
N ALA A 100 1.98 -4.02 -1.94
CA ALA A 100 0.92 -4.72 -1.19
C ALA A 100 1.38 -5.18 0.19
N LEU A 101 2.60 -5.75 0.27
CA LEU A 101 3.17 -6.20 1.53
C LEU A 101 3.44 -5.02 2.46
N SER A 102 4.04 -3.94 1.94
CA SER A 102 4.40 -2.75 2.71
C SER A 102 3.19 -1.95 3.18
N ALA A 103 2.09 -1.96 2.43
CA ALA A 103 0.83 -1.38 2.86
C ALA A 103 0.22 -2.07 4.10
N SER A 104 0.69 -3.27 4.46
CA SER A 104 0.28 -3.94 5.70
C SER A 104 1.15 -3.57 6.91
N CYS A 105 2.26 -2.85 6.69
CA CYS A 105 3.19 -2.42 7.74
C CYS A 105 2.82 -1.03 8.26
N ALA A 106 1.78 -0.97 9.10
CA ALA A 106 1.28 0.25 9.71
C ALA A 106 1.43 0.17 11.25
N PHE A 107 2.59 0.57 11.76
CA PHE A 107 3.01 0.32 13.14
C PHE A 107 3.20 1.58 14.01
N MET A 108 3.21 2.79 13.43
CA MET A 108 3.55 4.03 14.14
C MET A 108 2.34 4.69 14.81
N LEU A 109 1.18 4.73 14.13
CA LEU A 109 0.04 5.51 14.59
C LEU A 109 -1.14 4.66 15.08
N PRO A 110 -1.87 5.10 16.14
CA PRO A 110 -3.08 4.42 16.62
C PRO A 110 -4.20 4.40 15.58
N VAL A 111 -4.30 5.45 14.75
CA VAL A 111 -5.36 5.61 13.76
C VAL A 111 -5.16 4.70 12.53
N ALA A 112 -3.95 4.20 12.32
CA ALA A 112 -3.59 3.50 11.11
C ALA A 112 -4.36 2.16 10.97
N THR A 113 -4.53 1.42 12.07
CA THR A 113 -5.25 0.14 12.07
C THR A 113 -6.04 -0.10 13.35
N ALA A 114 -7.10 -0.91 13.26
CA ALA A 114 -7.93 -1.26 14.42
C ALA A 114 -7.14 -1.92 15.58
N PRO A 115 -6.19 -2.85 15.34
CA PRO A 115 -5.35 -3.39 16.41
C PRO A 115 -4.55 -2.32 17.16
N ASN A 116 -3.96 -1.35 16.46
CA ASN A 116 -3.21 -0.26 17.09
C ASN A 116 -4.12 0.61 17.98
N ALA A 117 -5.33 0.90 17.51
CA ALA A 117 -6.33 1.66 18.27
C ALA A 117 -6.79 0.91 19.53
N VAL A 118 -7.00 -0.41 19.44
CA VAL A 118 -7.43 -1.24 20.58
C VAL A 118 -6.39 -1.23 21.69
N VAL A 119 -5.11 -1.42 21.36
CA VAL A 119 -4.03 -1.43 22.37
C VAL A 119 -3.79 -0.01 22.92
N PHE A 120 -3.86 1.02 22.09
CA PHE A 120 -3.78 2.42 22.55
C PHE A 120 -4.91 2.77 23.53
N GLY A 121 -6.11 2.24 23.32
CA GLY A 121 -7.26 2.39 24.23
C GLY A 121 -7.06 1.82 25.64
N SER A 122 -6.00 1.03 25.88
CA SER A 122 -5.65 0.54 27.22
C SER A 122 -5.16 1.62 28.19
N GLY A 123 -4.82 2.81 27.69
CA GLY A 123 -4.30 3.92 28.49
C GLY A 123 -2.84 3.78 28.94
N HIS A 124 -2.16 2.68 28.60
CA HIS A 124 -0.76 2.42 28.98
C HIS A 124 0.26 2.88 27.93
N LEU A 125 -0.19 3.25 26.73
CA LEU A 125 0.65 3.66 25.61
C LEU A 125 0.48 5.15 25.31
N THR A 126 1.57 5.81 24.94
CA THR A 126 1.55 7.19 24.45
C THR A 126 1.86 7.23 22.96
N VAL A 127 1.32 8.21 22.24
CA VAL A 127 1.56 8.37 20.79
C VAL A 127 3.06 8.46 20.46
N PRO A 128 3.90 9.23 21.18
CA PRO A 128 5.33 9.29 20.88
C PRO A 128 6.05 7.96 21.04
N LEU A 129 5.64 7.11 22.01
CA LEU A 129 6.21 5.78 22.19
C LEU A 129 5.87 4.88 20.99
N MET A 130 4.61 4.86 20.57
CA MET A 130 4.18 4.08 19.41
C MET A 130 4.88 4.53 18.12
N ILE A 131 5.04 5.84 17.91
CA ILE A 131 5.77 6.37 16.75
C ILE A 131 7.22 5.89 16.76
N ARG A 132 7.91 5.96 17.91
CA ARG A 132 9.32 5.57 18.01
C ARG A 132 9.53 4.09 17.74
N GLU A 133 8.76 3.22 18.41
CA GLU A 133 8.89 1.76 18.23
C GLU A 133 8.39 1.33 16.84
N GLY A 134 7.28 1.91 16.38
CA GLY A 134 6.73 1.67 15.05
C GLY A 134 7.66 2.09 13.92
N PHE A 135 8.40 3.20 14.07
CA PHE A 135 9.35 3.65 13.05
C PHE A 135 10.47 2.62 12.83
N VAL A 136 10.99 2.05 13.92
CA VAL A 136 12.01 1.00 13.85
C VAL A 136 11.44 -0.25 13.19
N LEU A 137 10.22 -0.64 13.56
CA LEU A 137 9.54 -1.81 12.99
C LEU A 137 9.22 -1.63 11.51
N ASN A 138 8.82 -0.43 11.10
CA ASN A 138 8.60 -0.05 9.70
C ASN A 138 9.89 -0.20 8.88
N LEU A 139 11.02 0.29 9.39
CA LEU A 139 12.29 0.18 8.69
C LEU A 139 12.76 -1.29 8.57
N ILE A 140 12.56 -2.09 9.62
CA ILE A 140 12.81 -3.53 9.56
C ILE A 140 11.91 -4.19 8.51
N GLY A 141 10.62 -3.84 8.50
CA GLY A 141 9.65 -4.33 7.53
C GLY A 141 10.07 -4.02 6.09
N VAL A 142 10.48 -2.78 5.81
CA VAL A 142 11.02 -2.38 4.50
C VAL A 142 12.19 -3.26 4.09
N VAL A 143 13.18 -3.46 4.96
CA VAL A 143 14.37 -4.28 4.65
C VAL A 143 13.97 -5.74 4.38
N VAL A 144 13.12 -6.32 5.23
CA VAL A 144 12.69 -7.72 5.09
C VAL A 144 11.89 -7.92 3.81
N ILE A 145 10.94 -7.03 3.51
CA ILE A 145 10.11 -7.11 2.30
C ILE A 145 10.96 -6.92 1.06
N SER A 146 11.86 -5.92 1.05
CA SER A 146 12.73 -5.67 -0.09
C SER A 146 13.67 -6.84 -0.37
N ILE A 147 14.23 -7.48 0.65
CA ILE A 147 15.06 -8.69 0.48
C ILE A 147 14.21 -9.86 0.00
N TYR A 148 13.04 -10.09 0.59
CA TYR A 148 12.15 -11.18 0.19
C TYR A 148 11.73 -11.06 -1.28
N CYS A 149 11.28 -9.88 -1.69
CA CYS A 149 10.90 -9.62 -3.08
C CYS A 149 12.07 -9.78 -4.05
N MET A 150 13.31 -9.54 -3.61
CA MET A 150 14.50 -9.76 -4.44
C MET A 150 14.90 -11.22 -4.61
N VAL A 151 14.62 -12.05 -3.61
CA VAL A 151 14.92 -13.50 -3.67
C VAL A 151 13.79 -14.24 -4.40
N ALA A 152 12.56 -13.71 -4.34
CA ALA A 152 11.39 -14.32 -4.93
C ALA A 152 11.13 -13.91 -6.40
N ALA A 153 11.74 -12.82 -6.87
CA ALA A 153 11.70 -12.35 -8.26
C ALA A 153 12.82 -12.97 -9.10
#